data_AF-B0C154-F1
#
_entry.id   AF-B0C154-F1
#
_cell.length_a   1.000
_cell.length_b   1.000
_cell.length_c   1.000
_cell.angle_alpha   90.00
_cell.angle_beta   90.00
_cell.angle_gamma   90.00
#
_symmetry.space_group_name_H-M   'P 1'
#
loop_
_entity.id
_entity.type
_entity.pdbx_description
1 polymer ?
#
loop_
_entity_poly.entity_id
_entity_poly.type
_entity_poly.pdbx_seq_one_letter_code
_entity_poly.pdbx_strand_id
1 'polypeptide(L)'
;MPSQQSFKRLAALAFAAALIIGQIPNPAAAEQRNLVAHPRTSYQLSFYNRHRRSYRVASALHFAHSKLHDVLLLTPFKQHTQEDAKLYQEVLDYDESPPRIEPPMELFAPFAARATWRLFRTIDSVHLLHEMTEDVMSDKDIAWHEKEEKLLETYDYYRKTYKDIALSPAPLDMTMRRAAVMMKPYFALTRNYYPKNNNFFYAAHWWHPALYETMMMSGNGDAQDKFMNQMEDLFGEQVVPAPPGRMLLSWELSPRYSRLSPETANVFDNLHMLHGITYDIFAYDGWTVEQKRTELYRVLGAMAYKPGDENLVRKFELTKPEVNPLDYNEWVQEVDGEMTRMMTEMLDEMMPVMMQHRSSPSSEMQHQGMAHHQGSRSQHPMSSIMKHQGTEHSHSEMHGSMQQEGMTSQSDNMAQHGMSPEMHQMHQQLKAQLKLKLTPGIQDGELPGSFMDAMMALMPQMQMHHEGMKPGSINPVMVEAMIKGWQQKYGNLPDVEPMPMSDEPSGIALAQ
;
A
#
# COMPACT_ATOMS: atom_id res chain seq x y z
N MET A 1 -0.14 -62.65 36.42
CA MET A 1 -0.15 -61.22 36.79
C MET A 1 1.15 -60.59 36.30
N PRO A 2 1.12 -59.44 35.60
CA PRO A 2 2.35 -58.79 35.14
C PRO A 2 3.24 -58.41 36.33
N SER A 3 4.55 -58.58 36.22
CA SER A 3 5.49 -58.24 37.29
C SER A 3 5.55 -56.73 37.50
N GLN A 4 5.87 -56.26 38.70
CA GLN A 4 6.05 -54.82 38.96
C GLN A 4 7.07 -54.16 38.00
N GLN A 5 8.03 -54.93 37.46
CA GLN A 5 8.97 -54.44 36.44
C GLN A 5 8.31 -54.18 35.08
N SER A 6 7.30 -54.95 34.66
CA SER A 6 6.61 -54.68 33.39
C SER A 6 5.78 -53.40 33.47
N PHE A 7 5.19 -53.09 34.63
CA PHE A 7 4.47 -51.83 34.85
C PHE A 7 5.39 -50.61 34.80
N LYS A 8 6.57 -50.68 35.42
CA LYS A 8 7.55 -49.57 35.37
C LYS A 8 8.08 -49.31 33.96
N ARG A 9 8.30 -50.36 33.15
CA ARG A 9 8.74 -50.22 31.75
C ARG A 9 7.65 -49.62 30.86
N LEU A 10 6.38 -50.03 31.05
CA LEU A 10 5.25 -49.45 30.33
C LEU A 10 5.04 -47.97 30.70
N ALA A 11 5.16 -47.61 31.99
CA ALA A 11 5.07 -46.24 32.43
C ALA A 11 6.20 -45.36 31.87
N ALA A 12 7.45 -45.85 31.85
CA ALA A 12 8.58 -45.13 31.27
C ALA A 12 8.44 -44.94 29.74
N LEU A 13 7.94 -45.95 29.02
CA LEU A 13 7.65 -45.85 27.59
C LEU A 13 6.51 -44.86 27.29
N ALA A 14 5.46 -44.85 28.11
CA ALA A 14 4.36 -43.88 27.98
C ALA A 14 4.83 -42.45 28.26
N PHE A 15 5.71 -42.24 29.25
CA PHE A 15 6.26 -40.92 29.56
C PHE A 15 7.23 -40.43 28.47
N ALA A 16 8.05 -41.32 27.91
CA ALA A 16 8.92 -41.01 26.77
C ALA A 16 8.11 -40.69 25.51
N ALA A 17 7.04 -41.45 25.23
CA ALA A 17 6.14 -41.16 24.11
C ALA A 17 5.40 -39.83 24.28
N ALA A 18 4.95 -39.48 25.50
CA ALA A 18 4.33 -38.20 25.79
C ALA A 18 5.30 -37.01 25.64
N LEU A 19 6.57 -37.19 26.02
CA LEU A 19 7.63 -36.19 25.79
C LEU A 19 7.96 -36.02 24.30
N ILE A 20 7.96 -37.10 23.52
CA ILE A 20 8.16 -37.04 22.07
C ILE A 20 6.97 -36.37 21.38
N ILE A 21 5.74 -36.68 21.78
CA ILE A 21 4.52 -36.04 21.25
C ILE A 21 4.44 -34.55 21.63
N GLY A 22 4.91 -34.19 22.83
CA GLY A 22 5.00 -32.79 23.28
C GLY A 22 6.11 -31.97 22.62
N GLN A 23 7.03 -32.62 21.89
CA GLN A 23 8.06 -31.97 21.06
C GLN A 23 7.78 -32.06 19.57
N ILE A 24 6.64 -32.63 19.15
CA ILE A 24 6.17 -32.41 17.79
C ILE A 24 5.88 -30.90 17.72
N PRO A 25 6.64 -30.12 16.93
CA PRO A 25 6.35 -28.70 16.75
C PRO A 25 4.86 -28.63 16.41
N ASN A 26 4.11 -27.91 17.26
CA ASN A 26 2.67 -27.76 17.18
C ASN A 26 2.32 -27.76 15.70
N PRO A 27 1.68 -28.84 15.16
CA PRO A 27 1.58 -29.02 13.73
C PRO A 27 0.99 -27.72 13.22
N ALA A 28 1.77 -26.97 12.45
CA ALA A 28 1.39 -25.63 11.98
C ALA A 28 -0.08 -25.75 11.58
N ALA A 29 -0.97 -25.21 12.41
CA ALA A 29 -2.35 -25.67 12.45
C ALA A 29 -2.86 -25.54 11.02
N ALA A 30 -3.13 -26.68 10.38
CA ALA A 30 -3.31 -26.70 8.93
C ALA A 30 -4.37 -25.65 8.61
N GLU A 31 -3.96 -24.58 7.92
CA GLU A 31 -4.84 -23.44 7.72
C GLU A 31 -6.10 -23.91 7.02
N GLN A 32 -7.26 -23.60 7.60
CA GLN A 32 -8.52 -24.01 7.01
C GLN A 32 -8.73 -23.26 5.70
N ARG A 33 -8.75 -24.00 4.59
CA ARG A 33 -8.84 -23.45 3.23
C ARG A 33 -10.25 -23.50 2.66
N ASN A 34 -11.19 -22.90 3.39
CA ASN A 34 -12.56 -22.76 2.89
C ASN A 34 -12.62 -21.63 1.87
N LEU A 35 -13.16 -21.91 0.69
CA LEU A 35 -13.55 -20.90 -0.29
C LEU A 35 -15.04 -20.59 -0.14
N VAL A 36 -15.40 -19.38 -0.55
CA VAL A 36 -16.79 -18.92 -0.63
C VAL A 36 -17.10 -18.76 -2.11
N ALA A 37 -18.25 -19.26 -2.56
CA ALA A 37 -18.70 -19.08 -3.94
C ALA A 37 -19.25 -17.66 -4.16
N HIS A 38 -19.11 -17.15 -5.39
CA HIS A 38 -19.76 -15.89 -5.80
C HIS A 38 -21.26 -15.94 -5.46
N PRO A 39 -21.82 -14.83 -4.93
CA PRO A 39 -23.25 -14.77 -4.68
C PRO A 39 -24.01 -14.88 -6.01
N ARG A 40 -25.17 -15.52 -5.97
CA ARG A 40 -26.09 -15.56 -7.12
C ARG A 40 -27.02 -14.35 -7.03
N THR A 41 -26.78 -13.35 -7.86
CA THR A 41 -27.55 -12.11 -7.94
C THR A 41 -28.17 -11.98 -9.33
N SER A 42 -29.15 -11.10 -9.49
CA SER A 42 -29.76 -10.84 -10.81
C SER A 42 -28.82 -10.13 -11.77
N TYR A 43 -27.90 -9.33 -11.24
CA TYR A 43 -26.90 -8.55 -11.98
C TYR A 43 -25.60 -9.30 -12.26
N GLN A 44 -25.48 -10.56 -11.84
CA GLN A 44 -24.25 -11.32 -11.98
C GLN A 44 -23.83 -11.41 -13.47
N LEU A 45 -22.57 -11.07 -13.77
CA LEU A 45 -22.00 -11.00 -15.12
C LEU A 45 -22.51 -9.84 -15.98
N SER A 46 -23.23 -8.87 -15.44
CA SER A 46 -23.65 -7.67 -16.18
C SER A 46 -22.45 -6.91 -16.76
N PHE A 47 -21.33 -6.82 -16.04
CA PHE A 47 -20.10 -6.21 -16.55
C PHE A 47 -19.47 -7.03 -17.68
N TYR A 48 -19.34 -8.35 -17.50
CA TYR A 48 -18.85 -9.25 -18.54
C TYR A 48 -19.67 -9.17 -19.83
N ASN A 49 -21.00 -9.13 -19.71
CA ASN A 49 -21.92 -9.13 -20.84
C ASN A 49 -21.95 -7.78 -21.56
N ARG A 50 -21.89 -6.66 -20.82
CA ARG A 50 -22.00 -5.31 -21.37
C ARG A 50 -20.66 -4.73 -21.81
N HIS A 51 -19.64 -4.84 -20.96
CA HIS A 51 -18.32 -4.21 -21.12
C HIS A 51 -17.21 -5.27 -21.24
N ARG A 52 -17.41 -6.22 -22.16
CA ARG A 52 -16.51 -7.38 -22.33
C ARG A 52 -15.04 -7.02 -22.52
N ARG A 53 -14.72 -5.88 -23.15
CA ARG A 53 -13.33 -5.43 -23.32
C ARG A 53 -12.72 -5.10 -21.95
N SER A 54 -13.37 -4.25 -21.17
CA SER A 54 -12.98 -3.86 -19.82
C SER A 54 -12.84 -5.07 -18.89
N TYR A 55 -13.79 -6.01 -18.91
CA TYR A 55 -13.68 -7.27 -18.14
C TYR A 55 -12.39 -8.05 -18.47
N ARG A 56 -11.98 -8.08 -19.73
CA ARG A 56 -10.75 -8.78 -20.14
C ARG A 56 -9.50 -8.03 -19.73
N VAL A 57 -9.52 -6.69 -19.74
CA VAL A 57 -8.43 -5.87 -19.22
C VAL A 57 -8.27 -6.13 -17.72
N ALA A 58 -9.34 -6.11 -16.92
CA ALA A 58 -9.29 -6.48 -15.50
C ALA A 58 -8.58 -7.83 -15.27
N SER A 59 -8.91 -8.85 -16.07
CA SER A 59 -8.23 -10.15 -16.00
C SER A 59 -6.72 -10.10 -16.28
N ALA A 60 -6.26 -9.23 -17.19
CA ALA A 60 -4.83 -9.01 -17.43
C ALA A 60 -4.16 -8.32 -16.23
N LEU A 61 -4.82 -7.34 -15.62
CA LEU A 61 -4.32 -6.67 -14.42
C LEU A 61 -4.18 -7.65 -13.25
N HIS A 62 -5.17 -8.51 -13.02
CA HIS A 62 -5.12 -9.53 -11.98
C HIS A 62 -4.07 -10.62 -12.27
N PHE A 63 -3.83 -10.96 -13.55
CA PHE A 63 -2.69 -11.80 -13.94
C PHE A 63 -1.35 -11.15 -13.52
N ALA A 64 -1.15 -9.89 -13.88
CA ALA A 64 0.08 -9.15 -13.55
C ALA A 64 0.30 -9.10 -12.04
N HIS A 65 -0.73 -8.71 -11.28
CA HIS A 65 -0.68 -8.67 -9.83
C HIS A 65 -0.32 -10.03 -9.24
N SER A 66 -1.01 -11.09 -9.69
CA SER A 66 -0.80 -12.44 -9.16
C SER A 66 0.60 -12.93 -9.46
N LYS A 67 1.00 -12.91 -10.74
CA LYS A 67 2.26 -13.49 -11.19
C LYS A 67 3.48 -12.90 -10.49
N LEU A 68 3.48 -11.59 -10.21
CA LEU A 68 4.58 -10.96 -9.47
C LEU A 68 4.76 -11.56 -8.06
N HIS A 69 3.69 -11.97 -7.37
CA HIS A 69 3.83 -12.60 -6.05
C HIS A 69 4.74 -13.82 -6.09
N ASP A 70 4.56 -14.70 -7.08
CA ASP A 70 5.39 -15.89 -7.25
C ASP A 70 6.81 -15.53 -7.70
N VAL A 71 6.96 -14.57 -8.62
CA VAL A 71 8.29 -14.12 -9.06
C VAL A 71 9.09 -13.60 -7.86
N LEU A 72 8.53 -12.72 -7.04
CA LEU A 72 9.23 -12.16 -5.88
C LEU A 72 9.48 -13.20 -4.77
N LEU A 73 8.57 -14.14 -4.57
CA LEU A 73 8.74 -15.17 -3.55
C LEU A 73 9.80 -16.22 -3.94
N LEU A 74 9.87 -16.57 -5.22
CA LEU A 74 10.68 -17.70 -5.70
C LEU A 74 12.05 -17.30 -6.23
N THR A 75 12.24 -16.05 -6.64
CA THR A 75 13.49 -15.60 -7.25
C THR A 75 14.37 -14.86 -6.23
N PRO A 76 15.69 -15.11 -6.21
CA PRO A 76 16.60 -14.35 -5.38
C PRO A 76 16.60 -12.87 -5.75
N PHE A 77 16.57 -11.97 -4.76
CA PHE A 77 16.52 -10.52 -4.97
C PHE A 77 17.59 -10.00 -5.96
N LYS A 78 18.81 -10.54 -5.94
CA LYS A 78 19.88 -10.18 -6.90
C LYS A 78 19.53 -10.33 -8.39
N GLN A 79 18.42 -11.01 -8.73
CA GLN A 79 17.92 -11.15 -10.09
C GLN A 79 16.85 -10.11 -10.46
N HIS A 80 16.59 -9.13 -9.57
CA HIS A 80 15.48 -8.17 -9.70
C HIS A 80 15.39 -7.53 -11.08
N THR A 81 16.48 -7.01 -11.65
CA THR A 81 16.45 -6.37 -12.98
C THR A 81 16.03 -7.32 -14.10
N GLN A 82 16.52 -8.58 -14.05
CA GLN A 82 16.20 -9.57 -15.07
C GLN A 82 14.74 -10.03 -14.95
N GLU A 83 14.30 -10.34 -13.75
CA GLU A 83 12.94 -10.81 -13.50
C GLU A 83 11.90 -9.70 -13.69
N ASP A 84 12.23 -8.44 -13.37
CA ASP A 84 11.40 -7.28 -13.68
C ASP A 84 11.16 -7.14 -15.19
N ALA A 85 12.24 -7.14 -15.98
CA ALA A 85 12.14 -7.03 -17.44
C ALA A 85 11.39 -8.21 -18.07
N LYS A 86 11.66 -9.43 -17.60
CA LYS A 86 11.03 -10.65 -18.11
C LYS A 86 9.53 -10.67 -17.80
N LEU A 87 9.16 -10.47 -16.54
CA LEU A 87 7.75 -10.46 -16.14
C LEU A 87 6.99 -9.34 -16.84
N TYR A 88 7.59 -8.14 -16.95
CA TYR A 88 6.92 -7.03 -17.62
C TYR A 88 6.58 -7.37 -19.08
N GLN A 89 7.47 -8.06 -19.80
CA GLN A 89 7.14 -8.54 -21.15
C GLN A 89 6.02 -9.58 -21.14
N GLU A 90 6.04 -10.54 -20.20
CA GLU A 90 4.94 -11.52 -20.05
C GLU A 90 3.60 -10.83 -19.78
N VAL A 91 3.60 -9.74 -18.99
CA VAL A 91 2.41 -8.93 -18.69
C VAL A 91 1.90 -8.22 -19.94
N LEU A 92 2.77 -7.57 -20.72
CA LEU A 92 2.37 -6.91 -21.98
C LEU A 92 1.80 -7.92 -22.98
N ASP A 93 2.45 -9.07 -23.16
CA ASP A 93 1.96 -10.13 -24.06
C ASP A 93 0.58 -10.65 -23.62
N TYR A 94 0.33 -10.70 -22.30
CA TYR A 94 -0.94 -11.13 -21.74
C TYR A 94 -2.04 -10.06 -21.87
N ASP A 95 -1.69 -8.78 -21.70
CA ASP A 95 -2.59 -7.63 -21.86
C ASP A 95 -3.03 -7.43 -23.32
N GLU A 96 -2.17 -7.75 -24.29
CA GLU A 96 -2.54 -7.76 -25.71
C GLU A 96 -3.56 -8.86 -26.05
N SER A 97 -3.60 -9.96 -25.28
CA SER A 97 -4.45 -11.12 -25.55
C SER A 97 -5.02 -11.79 -24.28
N PRO A 98 -5.79 -11.05 -23.46
CA PRO A 98 -6.31 -11.54 -22.20
C PRO A 98 -7.28 -12.71 -22.39
N PRO A 99 -7.42 -13.60 -21.40
CA PRO A 99 -8.35 -14.70 -21.46
C PRO A 99 -9.78 -14.18 -21.57
N ARG A 100 -10.69 -15.03 -22.05
CA ARG A 100 -12.11 -14.66 -22.16
C ARG A 100 -12.82 -14.62 -20.82
N ILE A 101 -12.36 -15.43 -19.87
CA ILE A 101 -12.91 -15.58 -18.53
C ILE A 101 -11.70 -15.50 -17.61
N GLU A 102 -11.82 -14.73 -16.54
CA GLU A 102 -10.77 -14.59 -15.57
C GLU A 102 -10.54 -15.90 -14.79
N PRO A 103 -9.30 -16.43 -14.77
CA PRO A 103 -8.91 -17.48 -13.84
C PRO A 103 -8.65 -16.89 -12.46
N PRO A 104 -8.98 -17.60 -11.36
CA PRO A 104 -8.64 -17.13 -10.02
C PRO A 104 -7.14 -16.94 -9.86
N MET A 105 -6.73 -15.90 -9.11
CA MET A 105 -5.33 -15.51 -8.99
C MET A 105 -4.42 -16.64 -8.49
N GLU A 106 -4.93 -17.55 -7.65
CA GLU A 106 -4.17 -18.70 -7.16
C GLU A 106 -3.60 -19.59 -8.29
N LEU A 107 -4.20 -19.57 -9.49
CA LEU A 107 -3.69 -20.31 -10.64
C LEU A 107 -2.45 -19.66 -11.26
N PHE A 108 -2.31 -18.35 -11.14
CA PHE A 108 -1.14 -17.61 -11.63
C PHE A 108 0.01 -17.56 -10.61
N ALA A 109 -0.30 -17.66 -9.31
CA ALA A 109 0.68 -17.65 -8.23
C ALA A 109 0.50 -18.78 -7.19
N PRO A 110 0.57 -20.06 -7.62
CA PRO A 110 0.28 -21.19 -6.75
C PRO A 110 1.28 -21.38 -5.61
N PHE A 111 2.51 -20.84 -5.69
CA PHE A 111 3.48 -20.98 -4.60
C PHE A 111 3.21 -19.97 -3.48
N ALA A 112 2.99 -18.70 -3.82
CA ALA A 112 2.61 -17.65 -2.91
C ALA A 112 1.25 -17.96 -2.28
N ALA A 113 0.25 -18.37 -3.06
CA ALA A 113 -1.06 -18.77 -2.51
C ALA A 113 -0.96 -19.90 -1.47
N ARG A 114 -0.10 -20.91 -1.72
CA ARG A 114 0.13 -21.97 -0.74
C ARG A 114 0.91 -21.48 0.48
N ALA A 115 1.87 -20.59 0.28
CA ALA A 115 2.72 -20.06 1.33
C ALA A 115 2.01 -19.01 2.19
N THR A 116 0.98 -18.33 1.69
CA THR A 116 0.31 -17.23 2.40
C THR A 116 -1.19 -17.26 2.12
N TRP A 117 -1.85 -18.37 2.47
CA TRP A 117 -3.24 -18.62 2.08
C TRP A 117 -4.22 -17.52 2.53
N ARG A 118 -4.15 -17.05 3.79
CA ARG A 118 -5.01 -15.95 4.27
C ARG A 118 -4.89 -14.67 3.43
N LEU A 119 -3.69 -14.37 2.93
CA LEU A 119 -3.46 -13.19 2.08
C LEU A 119 -4.22 -13.31 0.76
N PHE A 120 -4.07 -14.44 0.05
CA PHE A 120 -4.76 -14.67 -1.22
C PHE A 120 -6.28 -14.68 -1.03
N ARG A 121 -6.77 -15.29 0.05
CA ARG A 121 -8.20 -15.26 0.38
C ARG A 121 -8.70 -13.83 0.63
N THR A 122 -7.92 -12.97 1.29
CA THR A 122 -8.23 -11.55 1.44
C THR A 122 -8.29 -10.85 0.08
N ILE A 123 -7.25 -11.00 -0.74
CA ILE A 123 -7.16 -10.38 -2.07
C ILE A 123 -8.35 -10.81 -2.95
N ASP A 124 -8.55 -12.11 -3.11
CA ASP A 124 -9.64 -12.66 -3.94
C ASP A 124 -11.02 -12.21 -3.44
N SER A 125 -11.22 -12.07 -2.12
CA SER A 125 -12.49 -11.58 -1.57
C SER A 125 -12.78 -10.12 -1.94
N VAL A 126 -11.75 -9.30 -2.14
CA VAL A 126 -11.91 -7.91 -2.57
C VAL A 126 -11.98 -7.80 -4.09
N HIS A 127 -11.29 -8.64 -4.87
CA HIS A 127 -11.53 -8.73 -6.31
C HIS A 127 -12.97 -9.15 -6.63
N LEU A 128 -13.54 -10.08 -5.87
CA LEU A 128 -14.98 -10.35 -5.94
C LEU A 128 -15.83 -9.10 -5.65
N LEU A 129 -15.42 -8.24 -4.70
CA LEU A 129 -16.12 -6.98 -4.44
C LEU A 129 -15.98 -6.00 -5.61
N HIS A 130 -14.82 -5.91 -6.27
CA HIS A 130 -14.66 -5.18 -7.53
C HIS A 130 -15.67 -5.68 -8.58
N GLU A 131 -15.70 -6.99 -8.85
CA GLU A 131 -16.61 -7.58 -9.84
C GLU A 131 -18.09 -7.30 -9.52
N MET A 132 -18.50 -7.43 -8.25
CA MET A 132 -19.87 -7.13 -7.83
C MET A 132 -20.22 -5.65 -8.03
N THR A 133 -19.30 -4.74 -7.70
CA THR A 133 -19.46 -3.29 -7.94
C THR A 133 -19.62 -3.02 -9.44
N GLU A 134 -18.75 -3.60 -10.27
CA GLU A 134 -18.75 -3.44 -11.73
C GLU A 134 -20.06 -3.97 -12.33
N ASP A 135 -20.52 -5.14 -11.89
CA ASP A 135 -21.80 -5.72 -12.31
C ASP A 135 -22.98 -4.79 -11.98
N VAL A 136 -23.06 -4.28 -10.74
CA VAL A 136 -24.12 -3.34 -10.33
C VAL A 136 -24.08 -2.05 -11.16
N MET A 137 -22.90 -1.49 -11.37
CA MET A 137 -22.74 -0.25 -12.14
C MET A 137 -23.03 -0.45 -13.63
N SER A 138 -22.80 -1.65 -14.16
CA SER A 138 -23.03 -2.00 -15.57
C SER A 138 -24.46 -2.45 -15.88
N ASP A 139 -25.21 -2.95 -14.89
CA ASP A 139 -26.55 -3.48 -15.14
C ASP A 139 -27.54 -2.37 -15.56
N LYS A 140 -28.14 -2.51 -16.76
CA LYS A 140 -29.15 -1.60 -17.31
C LYS A 140 -30.52 -1.75 -16.61
N ASP A 141 -30.79 -2.90 -16.01
CA ASP A 141 -32.06 -3.21 -15.36
C ASP A 141 -32.14 -2.65 -13.93
N ILE A 142 -31.00 -2.27 -13.33
CA ILE A 142 -30.96 -1.51 -12.07
C ILE A 142 -31.12 -0.03 -12.40
N ALA A 143 -32.20 0.61 -11.92
CA ALA A 143 -32.41 2.03 -12.16
C ALA A 143 -31.28 2.86 -11.51
N TRP A 144 -30.94 4.01 -12.10
CA TRP A 144 -29.81 4.82 -11.62
C TRP A 144 -29.88 5.14 -10.12
N HIS A 145 -31.05 5.60 -9.66
CA HIS A 145 -31.29 5.93 -8.25
C HIS A 145 -31.25 4.73 -7.29
N GLU A 146 -31.29 3.49 -7.80
CA GLU A 146 -31.22 2.25 -7.00
C GLU A 146 -29.79 1.70 -6.90
N LYS A 147 -28.84 2.21 -7.70
CA LYS A 147 -27.45 1.69 -7.71
C LYS A 147 -26.76 1.86 -6.36
N GLU A 148 -27.00 2.96 -5.63
CA GLU A 148 -26.45 3.17 -4.28
C GLU A 148 -26.83 2.04 -3.32
N GLU A 149 -28.13 1.71 -3.25
CA GLU A 149 -28.64 0.65 -2.39
C GLU A 149 -28.03 -0.71 -2.76
N LYS A 150 -27.90 -0.99 -4.05
CA LYS A 150 -27.30 -2.24 -4.54
C LYS A 150 -25.81 -2.33 -4.24
N LEU A 151 -25.06 -1.24 -4.38
CA LEU A 151 -23.66 -1.18 -3.97
C LEU A 151 -23.52 -1.41 -2.46
N LEU A 152 -24.37 -0.79 -1.65
CA LEU A 152 -24.38 -1.03 -0.20
C LEU A 152 -24.66 -2.50 0.13
N GLU A 153 -25.62 -3.15 -0.54
CA GLU A 153 -25.87 -4.59 -0.39
C GLU A 153 -24.62 -5.44 -0.69
N THR A 154 -23.86 -5.10 -1.74
CA THR A 154 -22.65 -5.83 -2.13
C THR A 154 -21.53 -5.71 -1.08
N TYR A 155 -21.31 -4.51 -0.55
CA TYR A 155 -20.35 -4.26 0.51
C TYR A 155 -20.74 -5.01 1.79
N ASP A 156 -22.02 -4.97 2.14
CA ASP A 156 -22.53 -5.65 3.32
C ASP A 156 -22.41 -7.18 3.22
N TYR A 157 -22.65 -7.74 2.03
CA TYR A 157 -22.38 -9.14 1.73
C TYR A 157 -20.90 -9.46 1.93
N TYR A 158 -19.98 -8.68 1.34
CA TYR A 158 -18.54 -8.87 1.48
C TYR A 158 -18.13 -8.86 2.97
N ARG A 159 -18.50 -7.80 3.70
CA ARG A 159 -18.13 -7.62 5.10
C ARG A 159 -18.66 -8.74 6.01
N LYS A 160 -19.91 -9.18 5.80
CA LYS A 160 -20.54 -10.25 6.60
C LYS A 160 -19.95 -11.63 6.28
N THR A 161 -19.70 -11.89 5.00
CA THR A 161 -19.25 -13.20 4.50
C THR A 161 -17.78 -13.45 4.81
N TYR A 162 -16.96 -12.40 4.71
CA TYR A 162 -15.51 -12.46 4.88
C TYR A 162 -15.04 -11.81 6.19
N LYS A 163 -15.89 -11.77 7.22
CA LYS A 163 -15.65 -11.04 8.49
C LYS A 163 -14.29 -11.32 9.18
N ASP A 164 -13.66 -12.46 8.91
CA ASP A 164 -12.36 -12.85 9.48
C ASP A 164 -11.15 -12.30 8.71
N ILE A 165 -11.37 -11.80 7.49
CA ILE A 165 -10.33 -11.35 6.55
C ILE A 165 -10.69 -10.06 5.79
N ALA A 166 -11.87 -9.49 6.04
CA ALA A 166 -12.33 -8.26 5.40
C ALA A 166 -11.41 -7.09 5.75
N LEU A 167 -10.97 -6.37 4.72
CA LEU A 167 -10.26 -5.10 4.84
C LEU A 167 -11.17 -4.01 5.43
N SER A 168 -10.52 -3.05 6.08
CA SER A 168 -11.18 -1.90 6.70
C SER A 168 -11.78 -0.95 5.66
N PRO A 169 -12.97 -0.37 5.93
CA PRO A 169 -13.52 0.74 5.17
C PRO A 169 -12.93 2.09 5.61
N ALA A 170 -12.02 2.14 6.59
CA ALA A 170 -11.34 3.38 6.93
C ALA A 170 -10.41 3.81 5.77
N PRO A 171 -10.23 5.13 5.56
CA PRO A 171 -9.32 5.66 4.54
C PRO A 171 -7.93 5.03 4.65
N LEU A 172 -7.26 4.81 3.52
CA LEU A 172 -5.91 4.24 3.47
C LEU A 172 -4.92 4.96 4.40
N ASP A 173 -5.10 6.28 4.54
CA ASP A 173 -4.34 7.15 5.43
C ASP A 173 -4.33 6.63 6.89
N MET A 174 -5.45 6.10 7.37
CA MET A 174 -5.57 5.49 8.70
C MET A 174 -4.98 4.08 8.76
N THR A 175 -5.23 3.24 7.76
CA THR A 175 -4.79 1.82 7.77
C THR A 175 -3.28 1.70 7.58
N MET A 176 -2.65 2.58 6.81
CA MET A 176 -1.20 2.66 6.63
C MET A 176 -0.46 2.97 7.94
N ARG A 177 -1.03 3.86 8.77
CA ARG A 177 -0.52 4.17 10.11
C ARG A 177 -0.63 2.97 11.05
N ARG A 178 -1.73 2.20 10.96
CA ARG A 178 -1.87 0.94 11.70
C ARG A 178 -0.84 -0.10 11.24
N ALA A 179 -0.57 -0.16 9.93
CA ALA A 179 0.37 -1.12 9.35
C ALA A 179 1.83 -0.78 9.66
N ALA A 180 2.17 0.51 9.79
CA ALA A 180 3.49 1.08 10.10
C ALA A 180 4.63 0.49 9.27
N VAL A 181 4.42 0.36 7.97
CA VAL A 181 5.38 -0.27 7.05
C VAL A 181 6.58 0.61 6.73
N MET A 182 6.49 1.94 6.88
CA MET A 182 7.59 2.87 6.52
C MET A 182 8.90 2.62 7.27
N MET A 183 8.83 2.09 8.51
CA MET A 183 10.03 1.76 9.29
C MET A 183 10.57 0.36 9.02
N LYS A 184 9.93 -0.43 8.17
CA LYS A 184 10.31 -1.81 7.92
C LYS A 184 11.46 -1.87 6.90
N PRO A 185 12.32 -2.91 6.97
CA PRO A 185 13.51 -2.98 6.11
C PRO A 185 13.17 -3.26 4.64
N TYR A 186 11.90 -3.54 4.34
CA TYR A 186 11.42 -3.86 3.01
C TYR A 186 10.77 -2.67 2.29
N PHE A 187 10.47 -1.58 2.99
CA PHE A 187 9.67 -0.49 2.43
C PHE A 187 10.36 0.15 1.22
N ALA A 188 9.59 0.23 0.12
CA ALA A 188 9.97 0.76 -1.20
C ALA A 188 10.91 -0.13 -2.03
N LEU A 189 11.19 -1.37 -1.64
CA LEU A 189 12.09 -2.24 -2.41
C LEU A 189 11.55 -2.53 -3.81
N THR A 190 10.28 -2.89 -3.94
CA THR A 190 9.70 -3.25 -5.25
C THR A 190 9.69 -2.04 -6.17
N ARG A 191 9.29 -0.89 -5.65
CA ARG A 191 9.27 0.37 -6.41
C ARG A 191 10.64 0.73 -6.98
N ASN A 192 11.71 0.57 -6.19
CA ASN A 192 13.06 0.92 -6.60
C ASN A 192 13.67 -0.10 -7.57
N TYR A 193 13.45 -1.39 -7.30
CA TYR A 193 14.21 -2.47 -7.93
C TYR A 193 13.44 -3.26 -9.00
N TYR A 194 12.12 -3.10 -9.05
CA TYR A 194 11.21 -3.65 -10.07
C TYR A 194 10.32 -2.54 -10.69
N PRO A 195 10.92 -1.44 -11.18
CA PRO A 195 10.16 -0.26 -11.59
C PRO A 195 9.21 -0.53 -12.77
N LYS A 196 9.52 -1.49 -13.66
CA LYS A 196 8.65 -1.76 -14.81
C LYS A 196 7.33 -2.35 -14.38
N ASN A 197 7.37 -3.43 -13.59
CA ASN A 197 6.15 -4.04 -13.07
C ASN A 197 5.46 -3.11 -12.07
N ASN A 198 6.20 -2.39 -11.21
CA ASN A 198 5.60 -1.41 -10.31
C ASN A 198 4.79 -0.34 -11.07
N ASN A 199 5.35 0.19 -12.17
CA ASN A 199 4.65 1.20 -12.98
C ASN A 199 3.42 0.63 -13.68
N PHE A 200 3.48 -0.62 -14.15
CA PHE A 200 2.28 -1.28 -14.67
C PHE A 200 1.16 -1.35 -13.61
N PHE A 201 1.48 -1.59 -12.34
CA PHE A 201 0.45 -1.55 -11.29
C PHE A 201 -0.09 -0.16 -11.01
N TYR A 202 0.70 0.90 -11.19
CA TYR A 202 0.14 2.25 -11.12
C TYR A 202 -0.84 2.52 -12.27
N ALA A 203 -0.62 1.95 -13.46
CA ALA A 203 -1.65 1.94 -14.51
C ALA A 203 -2.88 1.11 -14.10
N ALA A 204 -2.69 -0.07 -13.52
CA ALA A 204 -3.80 -0.89 -13.00
C ALA A 204 -4.62 -0.15 -11.93
N HIS A 205 -3.95 0.52 -11.00
CA HIS A 205 -4.56 1.30 -9.93
C HIS A 205 -5.21 2.59 -10.44
N TRP A 206 -4.85 3.08 -11.62
CA TRP A 206 -5.62 4.11 -12.34
C TRP A 206 -6.89 3.52 -12.96
N TRP A 207 -6.80 2.32 -13.55
CA TRP A 207 -7.89 1.71 -14.32
C TRP A 207 -9.16 1.48 -13.50
N HIS A 208 -9.04 0.92 -12.29
CA HIS A 208 -10.21 0.65 -11.44
C HIS A 208 -11.00 1.93 -11.10
N PRO A 209 -10.42 2.98 -10.49
CA PRO A 209 -11.15 4.22 -10.23
C PRO A 209 -11.58 4.94 -11.52
N ALA A 210 -10.77 4.91 -12.59
CA ALA A 210 -11.16 5.49 -13.88
C ALA A 210 -12.43 4.83 -14.44
N LEU A 211 -12.55 3.51 -14.33
CA LEU A 211 -13.74 2.77 -14.73
C LEU A 211 -14.98 3.23 -13.96
N TYR A 212 -14.91 3.28 -12.63
CA TYR A 212 -16.05 3.71 -11.81
C TYR A 212 -16.45 5.15 -12.11
N GLU A 213 -15.46 6.03 -12.22
CA GLU A 213 -15.73 7.43 -12.46
C GLU A 213 -16.30 7.68 -13.86
N THR A 214 -15.87 6.90 -14.86
CA THR A 214 -16.42 6.91 -16.22
C THR A 214 -17.88 6.48 -16.23
N MET A 215 -18.23 5.41 -15.51
CA MET A 215 -19.63 4.99 -15.35
C MET A 215 -20.47 6.06 -14.62
N MET A 216 -19.87 6.72 -13.61
CA MET A 216 -20.51 7.85 -12.90
C MET A 216 -20.76 9.09 -13.76
N MET A 217 -19.99 9.31 -14.84
CA MET A 217 -20.20 10.45 -15.75
C MET A 217 -21.22 10.16 -16.86
N SER A 218 -21.34 8.90 -17.24
CA SER A 218 -22.01 8.49 -18.46
C SER A 218 -23.43 7.94 -18.24
N GLY A 219 -23.83 7.73 -16.99
CA GLY A 219 -25.16 7.24 -16.63
C GLY A 219 -25.31 5.75 -16.94
N ASN A 220 -26.54 5.27 -17.05
CA ASN A 220 -26.88 3.86 -17.25
C ASN A 220 -27.14 3.50 -18.72
N GLY A 221 -27.37 4.50 -19.58
CA GLY A 221 -27.69 4.34 -21.00
C GLY A 221 -26.49 4.03 -21.92
N ASP A 222 -26.71 4.17 -23.23
CA ASP A 222 -25.70 3.84 -24.27
C ASP A 222 -24.47 4.76 -24.27
N ALA A 223 -24.57 5.93 -23.63
CA ALA A 223 -23.42 6.81 -23.42
C ALA A 223 -22.32 6.13 -22.59
N GLN A 224 -22.69 5.26 -21.63
CA GLN A 224 -21.74 4.47 -20.85
C GLN A 224 -20.91 3.55 -21.74
N ASP A 225 -21.54 2.88 -22.70
CA ASP A 225 -20.86 1.95 -23.60
C ASP A 225 -19.81 2.70 -24.45
N LYS A 226 -20.13 3.91 -24.90
CA LYS A 226 -19.18 4.77 -25.63
C LYS A 226 -18.02 5.23 -24.75
N PHE A 227 -18.32 5.72 -23.55
CA PHE A 227 -17.33 6.27 -22.63
C PHE A 227 -16.37 5.19 -22.11
N MET A 228 -16.90 3.99 -21.83
CA MET A 228 -16.08 2.84 -21.46
C MET A 228 -15.09 2.46 -22.57
N ASN A 229 -15.52 2.44 -23.83
CA ASN A 229 -14.59 2.20 -24.94
C ASN A 229 -13.51 3.27 -25.05
N GLN A 230 -13.86 4.55 -24.85
CA GLN A 230 -12.88 5.65 -24.82
C GLN A 230 -11.88 5.51 -23.67
N MET A 231 -12.35 5.10 -22.49
CA MET A 231 -11.48 4.83 -21.34
C MET A 231 -10.49 3.70 -21.65
N GLU A 232 -10.95 2.61 -22.26
CA GLU A 232 -10.05 1.50 -22.64
C GLU A 232 -9.06 1.87 -23.76
N ASP A 233 -9.46 2.74 -24.70
CA ASP A 233 -8.55 3.27 -25.71
C ASP A 233 -7.47 4.14 -25.04
N LEU A 234 -7.88 5.05 -24.15
CA LEU A 234 -6.96 5.87 -23.36
C LEU A 234 -6.00 5.02 -22.52
N PHE A 235 -6.51 3.97 -21.88
CA PHE A 235 -5.73 3.06 -21.05
C PHE A 235 -4.58 2.44 -21.86
N GLY A 236 -4.90 1.83 -23.00
CA GLY A 236 -3.89 1.16 -23.84
C GLY A 236 -2.96 2.15 -24.56
N GLU A 237 -3.47 3.29 -25.02
CA GLU A 237 -2.72 4.21 -25.86
C GLU A 237 -1.85 5.21 -25.07
N GLN A 238 -2.25 5.55 -23.84
CA GLN A 238 -1.58 6.60 -23.04
C GLN A 238 -1.17 6.13 -21.65
N VAL A 239 -2.06 5.45 -20.92
CA VAL A 239 -1.79 5.09 -19.52
C VAL A 239 -0.75 3.97 -19.39
N VAL A 240 -0.90 2.87 -20.12
CA VAL A 240 0.07 1.76 -20.07
C VAL A 240 1.48 2.19 -20.54
N PRO A 241 1.63 2.96 -21.65
CA PRO A 241 2.94 3.44 -22.08
C PRO A 241 3.59 4.46 -21.15
N ALA A 242 2.78 5.28 -20.46
CA ALA A 242 3.25 6.30 -19.53
C ALA A 242 2.42 6.28 -18.24
N PRO A 243 2.61 5.29 -17.35
CA PRO A 243 1.78 5.13 -16.16
C PRO A 243 1.89 6.29 -15.18
N PRO A 244 0.91 6.45 -14.27
CA PRO A 244 0.99 7.42 -13.19
C PRO A 244 2.28 7.24 -12.38
N GLY A 245 2.87 8.33 -11.91
CA GLY A 245 4.06 8.30 -11.05
C GLY A 245 3.78 7.82 -9.62
N ARG A 246 2.51 7.62 -9.26
CA ARG A 246 2.05 7.20 -7.93
C ARG A 246 0.81 6.32 -8.04
N MET A 247 0.48 5.62 -6.95
CA MET A 247 -0.86 5.05 -6.80
C MET A 247 -1.86 6.19 -6.58
N LEU A 248 -2.80 6.35 -7.49
CA LEU A 248 -3.90 7.31 -7.34
C LEU A 248 -4.95 6.71 -6.41
N LEU A 249 -5.37 7.46 -5.40
CA LEU A 249 -6.45 7.03 -4.52
C LEU A 249 -7.80 7.15 -5.20
N SER A 250 -8.75 6.32 -4.78
CA SER A 250 -10.08 6.30 -5.36
C SER A 250 -10.75 7.68 -5.26
N TRP A 251 -10.59 8.41 -4.15
CA TRP A 251 -11.15 9.76 -4.03
C TRP A 251 -10.41 10.83 -4.84
N GLU A 252 -9.17 10.58 -5.30
CA GLU A 252 -8.43 11.48 -6.19
C GLU A 252 -8.97 11.39 -7.63
N LEU A 253 -9.14 10.16 -8.14
CA LEU A 253 -9.48 9.92 -9.55
C LEU A 253 -10.96 9.56 -9.78
N SER A 254 -11.66 9.12 -8.75
CA SER A 254 -13.09 8.75 -8.79
C SER A 254 -13.97 9.46 -7.73
N PRO A 255 -13.88 10.79 -7.58
CA PRO A 255 -14.55 11.53 -6.52
C PRO A 255 -16.08 11.40 -6.49
N ARG A 256 -16.76 11.18 -7.63
CA ARG A 256 -18.21 10.92 -7.63
C ARG A 256 -18.50 9.51 -7.11
N TYR A 257 -17.75 8.51 -7.57
CA TYR A 257 -17.90 7.15 -7.06
C TYR A 257 -17.55 7.04 -5.56
N SER A 258 -16.45 7.66 -5.11
CA SER A 258 -16.06 7.64 -3.70
C SER A 258 -17.07 8.34 -2.78
N ARG A 259 -17.87 9.27 -3.29
CA ARG A 259 -18.99 9.87 -2.53
C ARG A 259 -20.21 8.94 -2.45
N LEU A 260 -20.45 8.18 -3.53
CA LEU A 260 -21.54 7.20 -3.66
C LEU A 260 -21.30 5.97 -2.78
N SER A 261 -20.11 5.37 -2.84
CA SER A 261 -19.75 4.15 -2.11
C SER A 261 -18.37 4.29 -1.45
N PRO A 262 -18.23 5.16 -0.43
CA PRO A 262 -16.94 5.42 0.22
C PRO A 262 -16.36 4.16 0.90
N GLU A 263 -17.19 3.25 1.40
CA GLU A 263 -16.74 2.01 2.04
C GLU A 263 -15.96 1.14 1.06
N THR A 264 -16.51 0.94 -0.14
CA THR A 264 -15.87 0.10 -1.17
C THR A 264 -14.65 0.80 -1.76
N ALA A 265 -14.73 2.10 -2.04
CA ALA A 265 -13.59 2.90 -2.51
C ALA A 265 -12.38 2.79 -1.56
N ASN A 266 -12.61 2.94 -0.24
CA ASN A 266 -11.54 2.80 0.74
C ASN A 266 -11.00 1.36 0.83
N VAL A 267 -11.88 0.34 0.73
CA VAL A 267 -11.45 -1.06 0.68
C VAL A 267 -10.57 -1.35 -0.54
N PHE A 268 -10.87 -0.75 -1.70
CA PHE A 268 -10.07 -0.89 -2.91
C PHE A 268 -8.70 -0.23 -2.77
N ASP A 269 -8.61 0.99 -2.24
CA ASP A 269 -7.33 1.64 -1.95
C ASP A 269 -6.48 0.83 -0.96
N ASN A 270 -7.13 0.24 0.05
CA ASN A 270 -6.51 -0.68 1.00
C ASN A 270 -5.98 -1.95 0.32
N LEU A 271 -6.72 -2.54 -0.63
CA LEU A 271 -6.27 -3.70 -1.39
C LEU A 271 -5.06 -3.36 -2.28
N HIS A 272 -5.15 -2.28 -3.06
CA HIS A 272 -4.07 -1.87 -3.96
C HIS A 272 -2.76 -1.60 -3.19
N MET A 273 -2.85 -0.99 -2.01
CA MET A 273 -1.69 -0.85 -1.14
C MET A 273 -1.21 -2.18 -0.55
N LEU A 274 -2.12 -3.09 -0.20
CA LEU A 274 -1.75 -4.43 0.30
C LEU A 274 -0.93 -5.21 -0.73
N HIS A 275 -1.23 -5.08 -2.03
CA HIS A 275 -0.38 -5.62 -3.10
C HIS A 275 1.05 -5.06 -3.02
N GLY A 276 1.19 -3.74 -3.00
CA GLY A 276 2.50 -3.08 -2.90
C GLY A 276 3.31 -3.50 -1.66
N ILE A 277 2.67 -3.54 -0.49
CA ILE A 277 3.30 -4.00 0.77
C ILE A 277 3.73 -5.47 0.65
N THR A 278 2.91 -6.31 0.04
CA THR A 278 3.21 -7.72 -0.14
C THR A 278 4.42 -7.91 -1.06
N TYR A 279 4.48 -7.15 -2.14
CA TYR A 279 5.63 -7.18 -3.05
C TYR A 279 6.92 -6.83 -2.32
N ASP A 280 6.92 -5.77 -1.53
CA ASP A 280 8.08 -5.38 -0.74
C ASP A 280 8.53 -6.49 0.22
N ILE A 281 7.59 -7.10 0.96
CA ILE A 281 7.89 -8.21 1.87
C ILE A 281 8.45 -9.43 1.12
N PHE A 282 7.92 -9.76 -0.06
CA PHE A 282 8.42 -10.86 -0.87
C PHE A 282 9.77 -10.55 -1.52
N ALA A 283 10.03 -9.32 -1.94
CA ALA A 283 11.31 -8.88 -2.48
C ALA A 283 12.43 -8.92 -1.42
N TYR A 284 12.10 -8.69 -0.14
CA TYR A 284 13.10 -8.65 0.93
C TYR A 284 13.78 -10.01 1.15
N ASP A 285 15.09 -10.08 0.95
CA ASP A 285 15.88 -11.31 1.03
C ASP A 285 16.35 -11.67 2.45
N GLY A 286 16.23 -10.71 3.39
CA GLY A 286 16.63 -10.89 4.79
C GLY A 286 15.74 -11.83 5.61
N TRP A 287 14.61 -12.31 5.05
CA TRP A 287 13.64 -13.15 5.74
C TRP A 287 13.35 -14.47 5.03
N THR A 288 13.17 -15.52 5.81
CA THR A 288 12.61 -16.79 5.36
C THR A 288 11.14 -16.63 4.94
N VAL A 289 10.61 -17.59 4.17
CA VAL A 289 9.18 -17.61 3.78
C VAL A 289 8.25 -17.58 5.01
N GLU A 290 8.60 -18.26 6.10
CA GLU A 290 7.80 -18.24 7.33
C GLU A 290 7.78 -16.87 7.99
N GLN A 291 8.93 -16.19 8.00
CA GLN A 291 9.04 -14.82 8.52
C GLN A 291 8.25 -13.84 7.65
N LYS A 292 8.33 -13.97 6.32
CA LYS A 292 7.50 -13.19 5.38
C LYS A 292 6.01 -13.41 5.63
N ARG A 293 5.55 -14.65 5.78
CA ARG A 293 4.16 -14.98 6.15
C ARG A 293 3.77 -14.33 7.48
N THR A 294 4.62 -14.45 8.49
CA THR A 294 4.37 -13.88 9.82
C THR A 294 4.16 -12.37 9.74
N GLU A 295 5.00 -11.66 8.97
CA GLU A 295 4.83 -10.23 8.74
C GLU A 295 3.55 -9.91 7.95
N LEU A 296 3.27 -10.64 6.86
CA LEU A 296 2.06 -10.44 6.07
C LEU A 296 0.81 -10.58 6.93
N TYR A 297 0.75 -11.57 7.81
CA TYR A 297 -0.43 -11.76 8.67
C TYR A 297 -0.58 -10.67 9.72
N ARG A 298 0.52 -10.05 10.15
CA ARG A 298 0.47 -8.83 10.97
C ARG A 298 -0.07 -7.65 10.16
N VAL A 299 0.39 -7.45 8.93
CA VAL A 299 -0.11 -6.39 8.03
C VAL A 299 -1.60 -6.57 7.76
N LEU A 300 -2.03 -7.79 7.42
CA LEU A 300 -3.45 -8.12 7.25
C LEU A 300 -4.26 -7.75 8.49
N GLY A 301 -3.79 -8.11 9.70
CA GLY A 301 -4.47 -7.74 10.94
C GLY A 301 -4.50 -6.22 11.20
N ALA A 302 -3.53 -5.47 10.71
CA ALA A 302 -3.50 -4.02 10.84
C ALA A 302 -4.46 -3.31 9.88
N MET A 303 -4.61 -3.84 8.65
CA MET A 303 -5.49 -3.31 7.59
C MET A 303 -6.90 -3.89 7.61
N ALA A 304 -7.14 -4.96 8.37
CA ALA A 304 -8.46 -5.55 8.55
C ALA A 304 -9.43 -4.59 9.23
N TYR A 305 -10.71 -4.81 8.96
CA TYR A 305 -11.83 -4.11 9.58
C TYR A 305 -11.74 -4.09 11.11
N LYS A 306 -11.98 -2.91 11.70
CA LYS A 306 -12.13 -2.73 13.14
C LYS A 306 -13.48 -2.05 13.43
N PRO A 307 -14.19 -2.44 14.50
CA PRO A 307 -15.42 -1.77 14.90
C PRO A 307 -15.21 -0.25 15.06
N GLY A 308 -16.05 0.54 14.39
CA GLY A 308 -15.98 2.01 14.41
C GLY A 308 -15.24 2.62 13.23
N ASP A 309 -14.61 1.81 12.36
CA ASP A 309 -14.00 2.27 11.11
C ASP A 309 -15.03 2.91 10.17
N GLU A 310 -16.31 2.55 10.29
CA GLU A 310 -17.41 3.14 9.53
C GLU A 310 -17.57 4.64 9.80
N ASN A 311 -17.17 5.11 10.99
CA ASN A 311 -17.21 6.54 11.31
C ASN A 311 -16.09 7.34 10.64
N LEU A 312 -15.14 6.66 10.01
CA LEU A 312 -13.99 7.28 9.34
C LEU A 312 -14.15 7.30 7.82
N VAL A 313 -15.13 6.57 7.29
CA VAL A 313 -15.23 6.24 5.85
C VAL A 313 -15.29 7.49 4.95
N ARG A 314 -15.90 8.58 5.44
CA ARG A 314 -16.05 9.86 4.72
C ARG A 314 -15.04 10.94 5.15
N LYS A 315 -14.00 10.58 5.92
CA LYS A 315 -12.97 11.51 6.41
C LYS A 315 -11.81 11.64 5.41
N PHE A 316 -12.10 12.23 4.25
CA PHE A 316 -11.12 12.56 3.22
C PHE A 316 -11.47 13.89 2.56
N GLU A 317 -10.52 14.50 1.85
CA GLU A 317 -10.74 15.75 1.11
C GLU A 317 -10.83 15.46 -0.39
N LEU A 318 -11.69 16.21 -1.10
CA LEU A 318 -11.83 16.12 -2.54
C LEU A 318 -10.91 17.14 -3.21
N THR A 319 -9.70 16.71 -3.56
CA THR A 319 -8.70 17.60 -4.19
C THR A 319 -9.14 18.07 -5.58
N LYS A 320 -9.81 17.20 -6.36
CA LYS A 320 -10.34 17.51 -7.70
C LYS A 320 -11.73 16.90 -7.90
N PRO A 321 -12.80 17.48 -7.32
CA PRO A 321 -14.14 16.90 -7.35
C PRO A 321 -14.74 16.72 -8.76
N GLU A 322 -14.22 17.48 -9.74
CA GLU A 322 -14.66 17.48 -11.14
C GLU A 322 -13.67 16.77 -12.08
N VAL A 323 -12.78 15.92 -11.55
CA VAL A 323 -11.83 15.18 -12.39
C VAL A 323 -12.59 14.35 -13.43
N ASN A 324 -12.04 14.34 -14.64
CA ASN A 324 -12.48 13.48 -15.73
C ASN A 324 -11.37 12.46 -15.99
N PRO A 325 -11.57 11.15 -15.74
CA PRO A 325 -10.54 10.15 -15.99
C PRO A 325 -10.18 10.05 -17.48
N LEU A 326 -11.02 10.55 -18.39
CA LEU A 326 -10.72 10.60 -19.83
C LEU A 326 -9.71 11.70 -20.19
N ASP A 327 -9.32 12.56 -19.24
CA ASP A 327 -8.25 13.55 -19.39
C ASP A 327 -6.98 13.08 -18.64
N TYR A 328 -6.08 12.42 -19.37
CA TYR A 328 -4.82 11.89 -18.84
C TYR A 328 -3.70 12.95 -18.82
N ASN A 329 -3.94 14.02 -18.04
CA ASN A 329 -3.04 15.17 -17.95
C ASN A 329 -1.84 14.95 -17.01
N GLU A 330 -0.95 15.96 -16.95
CA GLU A 330 0.28 15.95 -16.16
C GLU A 330 0.04 15.64 -14.67
N TRP A 331 -1.02 16.19 -14.07
CA TRP A 331 -1.32 15.95 -12.65
C TRP A 331 -1.59 14.47 -12.32
N VAL A 332 -2.20 13.72 -13.26
CA VAL A 332 -2.41 12.28 -13.11
C VAL A 332 -1.08 11.53 -13.19
N GLN A 333 -0.15 12.03 -14.01
CA GLN A 333 1.16 11.41 -14.27
C GLN A 333 2.21 11.73 -13.19
N GLU A 334 2.05 12.83 -12.47
CA GLU A 334 3.00 13.30 -11.45
C GLU A 334 3.16 12.33 -10.26
N VAL A 335 4.29 12.45 -9.57
CA VAL A 335 4.59 11.70 -8.34
C VAL A 335 3.92 12.33 -7.11
N ASP A 336 3.69 13.63 -7.14
CA ASP A 336 3.09 14.36 -6.02
C ASP A 336 1.55 14.19 -6.01
N GLY A 337 0.99 13.96 -4.82
CA GLY A 337 -0.46 13.76 -4.61
C GLY A 337 -0.75 13.14 -3.25
N GLU A 338 -1.92 12.52 -3.07
CA GLU A 338 -2.37 12.08 -1.74
C GLU A 338 -1.47 11.00 -1.11
N MET A 339 -0.93 10.09 -1.93
CA MET A 339 0.03 9.09 -1.45
C MET A 339 1.33 9.74 -0.94
N THR A 340 1.87 10.71 -1.65
CA THR A 340 3.10 11.41 -1.25
C THR A 340 2.87 12.27 -0.02
N ARG A 341 1.71 12.94 0.07
CA ARG A 341 1.26 13.67 1.25
C ARG A 341 1.19 12.75 2.47
N MET A 342 0.41 11.67 2.39
CA MET A 342 0.23 10.68 3.46
C MET A 342 1.57 10.17 4.01
N MET A 343 2.47 9.75 3.13
CA MET A 343 3.77 9.20 3.53
C MET A 343 4.66 10.26 4.20
N THR A 344 4.66 11.49 3.66
CA THR A 344 5.41 12.60 4.26
C THR A 344 4.88 12.95 5.65
N GLU A 345 3.57 12.96 5.82
CA GLU A 345 2.93 13.21 7.09
C GLU A 345 3.17 12.11 8.11
N MET A 346 3.15 10.84 7.69
CA MET A 346 3.52 9.72 8.55
C MET A 346 4.96 9.90 9.05
N LEU A 347 5.90 10.27 8.18
CA LEU A 347 7.27 10.60 8.60
C LEU A 347 7.27 11.70 9.65
N ASP A 348 6.56 12.81 9.43
CA ASP A 348 6.44 13.93 10.39
C ASP A 348 5.96 13.47 11.77
N GLU A 349 4.94 12.61 11.80
CA GLU A 349 4.33 12.10 13.03
C GLU A 349 5.25 11.15 13.80
N MET A 350 6.16 10.49 13.09
CA MET A 350 7.12 9.55 13.65
C MET A 350 8.35 10.26 14.23
N MET A 351 8.70 11.43 13.71
CA MET A 351 9.92 12.17 14.10
C MET A 351 10.04 12.37 15.62
N PRO A 352 9.02 12.84 16.37
CA PRO A 352 9.16 13.04 17.81
C PRO A 352 9.56 11.76 18.56
N VAL A 353 9.00 10.61 18.18
CA VAL A 353 9.29 9.32 18.82
C VAL A 353 10.71 8.87 18.49
N MET A 354 11.14 9.01 17.22
CA MET A 354 12.50 8.64 16.81
C MET A 354 13.58 9.48 17.51
N MET A 355 13.27 10.70 17.92
CA MET A 355 14.25 11.61 18.54
C MET A 355 14.34 11.51 20.07
N GLN A 356 13.28 11.08 20.76
CA GLN A 356 13.26 11.00 22.23
C GLN A 356 14.34 10.06 22.79
N HIS A 357 14.75 9.03 22.04
CA HIS A 357 15.79 8.09 22.47
C HIS A 357 17.23 8.65 22.45
N ARG A 358 17.47 9.86 21.94
CA ARG A 358 18.79 10.51 21.99
C ARG A 358 19.06 11.26 23.30
N SER A 359 18.01 11.67 24.01
CA SER A 359 18.13 12.67 25.08
C SER A 359 18.28 12.08 26.48
N SER A 360 18.31 10.76 26.61
CA SER A 360 18.71 10.10 27.86
C SER A 360 20.20 9.78 27.78
N PRO A 361 21.11 10.68 28.23
CA PRO A 361 22.46 10.26 28.50
C PRO A 361 22.35 9.11 29.49
N SER A 362 22.95 7.98 29.13
CA SER A 362 23.09 6.81 30.00
C SER A 362 23.67 7.24 31.34
N SER A 363 22.80 7.56 32.31
CA SER A 363 23.18 7.89 33.68
C SER A 363 23.79 6.69 34.41
N GLU A 364 23.83 5.52 33.77
CA GLU A 364 24.49 4.32 34.28
C GLU A 364 26.01 4.29 34.08
N MET A 365 26.61 5.21 33.29
CA MET A 365 28.07 5.21 33.09
C MET A 365 28.86 6.14 34.02
N GLN A 366 28.22 6.77 35.03
CA GLN A 366 28.91 7.61 36.02
C GLN A 366 29.18 6.96 37.39
N HIS A 367 28.87 5.68 37.59
CA HIS A 367 29.20 4.98 38.84
C HIS A 367 30.28 3.90 38.77
N GLN A 368 30.95 3.71 37.63
CA GLN A 368 32.15 2.86 37.56
C GLN A 368 33.26 3.55 36.78
N GLY A 369 34.25 4.11 37.49
CA GLY A 369 35.53 4.44 36.86
C GLY A 369 36.22 5.72 37.31
N MET A 370 36.30 6.03 38.61
CA MET A 370 37.46 6.78 39.11
C MET A 370 38.62 5.79 39.27
N ALA A 371 39.55 5.73 38.31
CA ALA A 371 40.96 5.41 38.56
C ALA A 371 41.83 5.63 37.30
N HIS A 372 42.77 6.58 37.43
CA HIS A 372 44.06 6.66 36.73
C HIS A 372 44.13 6.61 35.18
N HIS A 373 44.43 7.75 34.54
CA HIS A 373 45.74 7.94 33.89
C HIS A 373 46.03 9.40 33.50
N GLN A 374 47.18 9.89 33.96
CA GLN A 374 47.88 11.08 33.46
C GLN A 374 48.74 10.67 32.25
N GLY A 375 48.82 11.51 31.20
CA GLY A 375 49.97 11.44 30.30
C GLY A 375 49.80 12.02 28.89
N SER A 376 50.56 13.10 28.64
CA SER A 376 51.22 13.47 27.38
C SER A 376 50.42 14.13 26.24
N ARG A 377 50.63 15.44 26.17
CA ARG A 377 50.69 16.33 24.99
C ARG A 377 51.51 15.74 23.83
N SER A 378 51.01 15.92 22.61
CA SER A 378 51.83 16.39 21.48
C SER A 378 50.98 17.22 20.51
N GLN A 379 51.52 18.39 20.13
CA GLN A 379 51.02 19.31 19.12
C GLN A 379 51.81 19.06 17.84
N HIS A 380 51.18 19.12 16.66
CA HIS A 380 51.83 19.53 15.41
C HIS A 380 50.79 19.99 14.35
N PRO A 381 51.20 20.79 13.35
CA PRO A 381 50.39 21.89 12.82
C PRO A 381 49.85 21.68 11.40
N MET A 382 48.90 22.58 11.09
CA MET A 382 48.38 23.04 9.80
C MET A 382 49.22 22.76 8.55
N SER A 383 48.54 22.30 7.48
CA SER A 383 48.86 22.71 6.12
C SER A 383 47.59 23.04 5.33
N SER A 384 47.69 24.16 4.61
CA SER A 384 46.74 24.79 3.71
C SER A 384 46.86 24.18 2.30
N ILE A 385 45.88 24.51 1.43
CA ILE A 385 45.96 24.66 -0.05
C ILE A 385 44.97 23.75 -0.81
N MET A 386 43.83 24.29 -1.26
CA MET A 386 43.59 24.68 -2.67
C MET A 386 42.17 25.24 -2.87
N LYS A 387 42.12 26.41 -3.50
CA LYS A 387 40.95 27.02 -4.13
C LYS A 387 40.70 26.33 -5.47
N HIS A 388 39.44 26.08 -5.81
CA HIS A 388 39.01 26.05 -7.21
C HIS A 388 37.72 26.86 -7.37
N GLN A 389 37.82 27.91 -8.18
CA GLN A 389 36.72 28.64 -8.82
C GLN A 389 36.39 27.93 -10.15
N GLY A 390 35.12 27.89 -10.51
CA GLY A 390 34.59 27.53 -11.84
C GLY A 390 33.06 27.64 -11.78
N THR A 391 32.51 28.81 -12.10
CA THR A 391 31.85 29.16 -13.38
C THR A 391 30.40 28.68 -13.49
N GLU A 392 29.55 29.67 -13.29
CA GLU A 392 28.17 29.90 -13.74
C GLU A 392 27.69 29.10 -14.96
N HIS A 393 26.53 28.45 -14.82
CA HIS A 393 25.51 28.37 -15.86
C HIS A 393 24.13 28.47 -15.22
N SER A 394 23.48 29.62 -15.42
CA SER A 394 22.08 29.83 -15.06
C SER A 394 21.17 29.32 -16.19
N HIS A 395 20.49 28.20 -15.96
CA HIS A 395 19.28 27.86 -16.71
C HIS A 395 18.07 28.29 -15.87
N SER A 396 17.38 29.31 -16.37
CA SER A 396 16.10 29.80 -15.84
C SER A 396 14.99 28.97 -16.46
N GLU A 397 14.61 27.87 -15.83
CA GLU A 397 13.37 27.15 -16.13
C GLU A 397 12.24 27.73 -15.28
N MET A 398 11.25 28.32 -15.94
CA MET A 398 10.02 28.77 -15.30
C MET A 398 9.12 27.57 -15.06
N HIS A 399 9.26 26.92 -13.90
CA HIS A 399 8.23 26.03 -13.38
C HIS A 399 7.13 26.87 -12.74
N GLY A 400 5.94 26.84 -13.34
CA GLY A 400 4.73 27.38 -12.74
C GLY A 400 4.27 26.48 -11.59
N SER A 401 4.71 26.76 -10.37
CA SER A 401 4.18 26.11 -9.17
C SER A 401 2.73 26.55 -8.96
N MET A 402 1.77 25.66 -9.20
CA MET A 402 0.41 25.86 -8.69
C MET A 402 0.44 25.90 -7.16
N GLN A 403 -0.04 26.99 -6.59
CA GLN A 403 -0.07 27.25 -5.16
C GLN A 403 -1.04 26.29 -4.45
N GLN A 404 -0.47 25.32 -3.72
CA GLN A 404 -1.17 24.54 -2.69
C GLN A 404 -0.86 25.12 -1.30
N GLU A 405 -0.87 26.46 -1.14
CA GLU A 405 -0.37 27.17 0.06
C GLU A 405 -1.42 27.35 1.18
N GLY A 406 -2.58 26.69 1.12
CA GLY A 406 -3.72 27.00 2.01
C GLY A 406 -3.75 26.31 3.37
N MET A 407 -3.14 25.12 3.54
CA MET A 407 -3.36 24.29 4.73
C MET A 407 -2.10 23.70 5.38
N THR A 408 -0.92 23.87 4.79
CA THR A 408 0.34 23.34 5.36
C THR A 408 0.89 24.17 6.54
N SER A 409 0.45 25.43 6.69
CA SER A 409 1.09 26.36 7.64
C SER A 409 0.83 26.06 9.12
N GLN A 410 -0.20 25.27 9.46
CA GLN A 410 -0.56 25.02 10.86
C GLN A 410 0.13 23.77 11.43
N SER A 411 0.31 22.71 10.63
CA SER A 411 1.08 21.52 11.03
C SER A 411 2.58 21.79 11.10
N ASP A 412 3.10 22.62 10.19
CA ASP A 412 4.52 23.01 10.20
C ASP A 412 4.91 23.74 11.49
N ASN A 413 4.00 24.53 12.07
CA ASN A 413 4.29 25.28 13.28
C ASN A 413 4.46 24.40 14.54
N MET A 414 3.73 23.28 14.66
CA MET A 414 3.78 22.46 15.88
C MET A 414 4.99 21.52 15.96
N ALA A 415 5.45 20.99 14.82
CA ALA A 415 6.65 20.15 14.80
C ALA A 415 7.95 20.97 14.95
N GLN A 416 7.96 22.22 14.50
CA GLN A 416 9.17 23.05 14.48
C GLN A 416 9.55 23.64 15.84
N HIS A 417 8.59 23.80 16.76
CA HIS A 417 8.83 24.35 18.10
C HIS A 417 9.52 23.32 19.01
N GLY A 418 10.82 23.10 18.81
CA GLY A 418 11.66 22.29 19.69
C GLY A 418 12.83 21.56 19.03
N MET A 419 12.90 21.53 17.69
CA MET A 419 14.02 20.90 16.97
C MET A 419 15.19 21.87 16.81
N SER A 420 16.43 21.39 17.03
CA SER A 420 17.63 22.18 16.72
C SER A 420 17.74 22.44 15.20
N PRO A 421 18.52 23.44 14.76
CA PRO A 421 18.76 23.66 13.33
C PRO A 421 19.29 22.42 12.60
N GLU A 422 20.19 21.67 13.23
CA GLU A 422 20.74 20.41 12.69
C GLU A 422 19.64 19.35 12.54
N MET A 423 18.71 19.28 13.50
CA MET A 423 17.58 18.36 13.43
C MET A 423 16.58 18.72 12.33
N HIS A 424 16.32 20.02 12.12
CA HIS A 424 15.53 20.49 11.00
C HIS A 424 16.17 20.10 9.66
N GLN A 425 17.48 20.32 9.50
CA GLN A 425 18.20 19.94 8.29
C GLN A 425 18.11 18.43 8.03
N MET A 426 18.32 17.62 9.07
CA MET A 426 18.20 16.16 8.98
C MET A 426 16.80 15.72 8.55
N HIS A 427 15.77 16.33 9.15
CA HIS A 427 14.38 16.04 8.79
C HIS A 427 14.08 16.35 7.32
N GLN A 428 14.58 17.49 6.82
CA GLN A 428 14.43 17.84 5.40
C GLN A 428 15.17 16.85 4.48
N GLN A 429 16.35 16.37 4.88
CA GLN A 429 17.07 15.32 4.13
C GLN A 429 16.29 14.01 4.09
N LEU A 430 15.65 13.62 5.20
CA LEU A 430 14.79 12.43 5.24
C LEU A 430 13.57 12.58 4.33
N LYS A 431 12.88 13.74 4.36
CA LYS A 431 11.76 14.03 3.45
C LYS A 431 12.18 13.97 2.00
N ALA A 432 13.35 14.53 1.66
CA ALA A 432 13.88 14.47 0.30
C ALA A 432 14.14 13.01 -0.13
N GLN A 433 14.78 12.21 0.72
CA GLN A 433 14.99 10.78 0.42
C GLN A 433 13.68 10.01 0.32
N LEU A 434 12.69 10.31 1.16
CA LEU A 434 11.37 9.71 1.07
C LEU A 434 10.72 10.01 -0.28
N LYS A 435 10.75 11.27 -0.74
CA LYS A 435 10.18 11.66 -2.03
C LYS A 435 10.84 10.91 -3.20
N LEU A 436 12.16 10.78 -3.20
CA LEU A 436 12.87 9.96 -4.20
C LEU A 436 12.41 8.50 -4.15
N LYS A 437 12.32 7.93 -2.94
CA LYS A 437 11.83 6.56 -2.70
C LYS A 437 10.35 6.33 -3.03
N LEU A 438 9.55 7.37 -3.18
CA LEU A 438 8.15 7.29 -3.63
C LEU A 438 8.04 7.39 -5.16
N THR A 439 9.10 7.80 -5.83
CA THR A 439 9.21 7.81 -7.29
C THR A 439 9.61 6.40 -7.78
N PRO A 440 9.01 5.88 -8.85
CA PRO A 440 9.41 4.59 -9.41
C PRO A 440 10.84 4.54 -9.93
N GLY A 441 11.56 3.48 -9.56
CA GLY A 441 12.97 3.30 -9.87
C GLY A 441 13.89 4.09 -8.95
N ILE A 442 15.18 3.79 -9.00
CA ILE A 442 16.20 4.54 -8.24
C ILE A 442 16.45 5.87 -8.93
N GLN A 443 16.28 6.98 -8.19
CA GLN A 443 16.47 8.33 -8.68
C GLN A 443 17.90 8.85 -8.47
N ASP A 444 18.28 9.90 -9.21
CA ASP A 444 19.54 10.61 -8.98
C ASP A 444 19.58 11.22 -7.57
N GLY A 445 20.66 10.95 -6.83
CA GLY A 445 20.82 11.40 -5.43
C GLY A 445 20.09 10.55 -4.39
N GLU A 446 19.40 9.49 -4.81
CA GLU A 446 18.76 8.53 -3.92
C GLU A 446 19.81 7.62 -3.24
N LEU A 447 19.73 7.46 -1.93
CA LEU A 447 20.55 6.50 -1.20
C LEU A 447 20.06 5.07 -1.51
N PRO A 448 20.94 4.10 -1.82
CA PRO A 448 20.51 2.75 -2.23
C PRO A 448 19.77 2.00 -1.11
N GLY A 449 18.95 1.02 -1.50
CA GLY A 449 18.22 0.15 -0.58
C GLY A 449 16.78 0.61 -0.29
N SER A 450 16.27 0.21 0.87
CA SER A 450 14.98 0.59 1.41
C SER A 450 15.00 2.02 1.96
N PHE A 451 13.83 2.57 2.33
CA PHE A 451 13.79 3.85 3.05
C PHE A 451 14.49 3.75 4.43
N MET A 452 14.45 2.59 5.07
CA MET A 452 15.17 2.34 6.32
C MET A 452 16.68 2.50 6.15
N ASP A 453 17.25 1.99 5.06
CA ASP A 453 18.68 2.11 4.78
C ASP A 453 19.08 3.58 4.60
N ALA A 454 18.25 4.37 3.92
CA ALA A 454 18.43 5.82 3.80
C ALA A 454 18.38 6.52 5.16
N MET A 455 17.42 6.16 6.03
CA MET A 455 17.34 6.70 7.40
C MET A 455 18.60 6.37 8.22
N MET A 456 19.09 5.13 8.16
CA MET A 456 20.28 4.72 8.89
C MET A 456 21.56 5.40 8.39
N ALA A 457 21.66 5.64 7.08
CA ALA A 457 22.78 6.37 6.49
C ALA A 457 22.80 7.85 6.91
N LEU A 458 21.64 8.50 6.94
CA LEU A 458 21.51 9.91 7.35
C LEU A 458 21.59 10.06 8.88
N MET A 459 21.10 9.09 9.64
CA MET A 459 21.06 9.11 11.09
C MET A 459 21.74 7.86 11.70
N PRO A 460 23.07 7.73 11.62
CA PRO A 460 23.77 6.52 12.07
C PRO A 460 23.65 6.26 13.58
N GLN A 461 23.33 7.28 14.37
CA GLN A 461 23.08 7.17 15.82
C GLN A 461 21.60 6.94 16.17
N MET A 462 20.73 6.74 15.17
CA MET A 462 19.34 6.41 15.41
C MET A 462 19.24 4.99 15.97
N GLN A 463 18.69 4.86 17.17
CA GLN A 463 18.37 3.56 17.73
C GLN A 463 17.01 3.12 17.22
N MET A 464 17.02 2.13 16.35
CA MET A 464 15.80 1.45 15.93
C MET A 464 15.33 0.53 17.05
N HIS A 465 14.03 0.53 17.33
CA HIS A 465 13.43 -0.43 18.27
C HIS A 465 13.55 -1.83 17.67
N HIS A 466 14.59 -2.59 18.07
CA HIS A 466 14.95 -3.88 17.45
C HIS A 466 13.79 -4.87 17.36
N GLU A 467 12.91 -4.91 18.37
CA GLU A 467 11.73 -5.77 18.34
C GLU A 467 10.72 -5.36 17.26
N GLY A 468 10.59 -4.05 16.96
CA GLY A 468 9.69 -3.55 15.92
C GLY A 468 10.13 -3.95 14.51
N MET A 469 11.41 -4.31 14.35
CA MET A 469 12.00 -4.75 13.08
C MET A 469 11.82 -6.24 12.82
N LYS A 470 11.44 -7.02 13.84
CA LYS A 470 11.21 -8.45 13.66
C LYS A 470 9.95 -8.69 12.81
N PRO A 471 9.93 -9.77 12.01
CA PRO A 471 8.72 -10.19 11.32
C PRO A 471 7.57 -10.40 12.32
N GLY A 472 6.38 -9.90 11.99
CA GLY A 472 5.20 -10.06 12.83
C GLY A 472 5.12 -9.12 14.03
N SER A 473 6.12 -8.25 14.23
CA SER A 473 6.18 -7.30 15.33
C SER A 473 6.02 -5.86 14.83
N ILE A 474 5.69 -4.93 15.73
CA ILE A 474 5.56 -3.50 15.42
C ILE A 474 5.96 -2.70 16.66
N ASN A 475 6.38 -1.45 16.49
CA ASN A 475 6.55 -0.53 17.61
C ASN A 475 5.20 0.13 17.94
N PRO A 476 4.52 -0.25 19.04
CA PRO A 476 3.19 0.29 19.35
C PRO A 476 3.21 1.79 19.64
N VAL A 477 4.29 2.31 20.23
CA VAL A 477 4.45 3.76 20.51
C VAL A 477 4.48 4.55 19.20
N MET A 478 5.15 4.01 18.18
CA MET A 478 5.21 4.64 16.86
C MET A 478 3.85 4.66 16.17
N VAL A 479 3.11 3.55 16.24
CA VAL A 479 1.76 3.45 15.69
C VAL A 479 0.82 4.43 16.38
N GLU A 480 0.87 4.51 17.70
CA GLU A 480 0.05 5.43 18.49
C GLU A 480 0.34 6.89 18.13
N ALA A 481 1.62 7.26 17.97
CA ALA A 481 2.01 8.60 17.56
C ALA A 481 1.44 8.98 16.19
N MET A 482 1.56 8.10 15.19
CA MET A 482 0.98 8.31 13.86
C MET A 482 -0.55 8.42 13.89
N ILE A 483 -1.23 7.50 14.58
CA ILE A 483 -2.70 7.54 14.69
C ILE A 483 -3.16 8.82 15.37
N LYS A 484 -2.46 9.25 16.43
CA LYS A 484 -2.76 10.51 17.11
C LYS A 484 -2.56 11.72 16.21
N GLY A 485 -1.48 11.74 15.43
CA GLY A 485 -1.22 12.79 14.44
C GLY A 485 -2.33 12.89 13.39
N TRP A 486 -2.76 11.74 12.86
CA TRP A 486 -3.91 11.68 11.95
C TRP A 486 -5.19 12.19 12.60
N GLN A 487 -5.50 11.75 13.83
CA GLN A 487 -6.72 12.18 14.54
C GLN A 487 -6.74 13.69 14.78
N GLN A 488 -5.59 14.30 15.04
CA GLN A 488 -5.47 15.74 15.23
C GLN A 488 -5.76 16.52 13.93
N LYS A 489 -5.31 16.00 12.78
CA LYS A 489 -5.49 16.64 11.47
C LYS A 489 -6.89 16.39 10.90
N TYR A 490 -7.33 15.13 10.91
CA TYR A 490 -8.48 14.65 10.14
C TYR A 490 -9.63 14.10 10.98
N GLY A 491 -9.40 13.84 12.28
CA GLY A 491 -10.43 13.26 13.14
C GLY A 491 -11.68 14.13 13.30
N ASN A 492 -11.53 15.45 13.10
CA ASN A 492 -12.63 16.43 13.12
C ASN A 492 -13.01 16.94 11.72
N LEU A 493 -12.47 16.34 10.65
CA LEU A 493 -12.87 16.71 9.29
C LEU A 493 -14.38 16.47 9.14
N PRO A 494 -15.16 17.39 8.54
CA PRO A 494 -16.53 17.09 8.17
C PRO A 494 -16.58 15.88 7.24
N ASP A 495 -17.65 15.09 7.32
CA ASP A 495 -17.85 14.02 6.35
C ASP A 495 -18.07 14.63 4.96
N VAL A 496 -17.47 14.01 3.94
CA VAL A 496 -17.78 14.37 2.55
C VAL A 496 -19.24 14.04 2.26
N GLU A 497 -19.93 15.03 1.71
CA GLU A 497 -21.33 14.92 1.31
C GLU A 497 -21.57 13.75 0.34
N PRO A 498 -22.63 12.94 0.55
CA PRO A 498 -23.02 11.87 -0.37
C PRO A 498 -23.30 12.37 -1.80
N MET A 499 -23.10 11.50 -2.79
CA MET A 499 -23.41 11.81 -4.19
C MET A 499 -24.93 11.64 -4.42
N PRO A 500 -25.65 12.68 -4.88
CA PRO A 500 -27.06 12.53 -5.20
C PRO A 500 -27.26 11.63 -6.43
N MET A 501 -28.17 10.66 -6.32
CA MET A 501 -28.52 9.71 -7.39
C MET A 501 -29.93 9.94 -7.96
N SER A 502 -30.57 11.07 -7.64
CA SER A 502 -31.90 11.44 -8.16
C SER A 502 -31.91 11.66 -9.67
N ASP A 503 -30.79 12.17 -10.19
CA ASP A 503 -30.64 12.58 -11.58
C ASP A 503 -29.57 11.71 -12.25
N GLU A 504 -29.96 11.02 -13.32
CA GLU A 504 -29.02 10.28 -14.14
C GLU A 504 -28.16 11.26 -14.95
N PRO A 505 -26.82 11.11 -14.92
CA PRO A 505 -25.92 11.90 -15.76
C PRO A 505 -26.30 11.75 -17.24
N SER A 506 -26.50 12.87 -17.93
CA SER A 506 -26.90 12.86 -19.34
C SER A 506 -25.76 12.56 -20.31
N GLY A 507 -24.53 12.30 -19.84
CA GLY A 507 -23.33 12.00 -20.63
C GLY A 507 -22.84 13.13 -21.57
N ILE A 508 -23.64 14.17 -21.78
CA ILE A 508 -23.40 15.20 -22.82
C ILE A 508 -22.67 16.43 -22.25
N ALA A 509 -22.74 16.69 -20.94
CA ALA A 509 -22.23 17.93 -20.35
C ALA A 509 -20.70 18.00 -20.18
N LEU A 510 -19.96 16.89 -20.30
CA LEU A 510 -18.53 16.81 -19.94
C LEU A 510 -17.58 16.59 -21.14
N ALA A 511 -18.10 16.63 -22.37
CA ALA A 511 -17.31 16.46 -23.60
C ALA A 511 -16.95 17.79 -24.30
N GLN A 512 -17.03 18.92 -23.57
CA GLN A 512 -16.49 20.23 -23.95
C GLN A 512 -15.30 20.54 -23.07
#